data_AF-A0A926HJ70-F1
#
_entry.id   AF-A0A926HJ70-F1
#
_cell.length_a   1.000
_cell.length_b   1.000
_cell.length_c   1.000
_cell.angle_alpha   90.00
_cell.angle_beta   90.00
_cell.angle_gamma   90.00
#
_symmetry.space_group_name_H-M   'P 1'
#
loop_
_entity.id
_entity.type
_entity.pdbx_description
1 polymer ?
#
loop_
_entity_poly.entity_id
_entity_poly.type
_entity_poly.pdbx_seq_one_letter_code
_entity_poly.pdbx_strand_id
1 'polypeptide(L)' 'ISTQPVQQYYWHRPLSVLLNSAFTNGLVLDRLEEPPLKTESPSKNAFDWSNYDMPPLLFARLRPAHG' A
#
# COMPACT_ATOMS: atom_id res chain seq x y z
N ILE A 1 -26.36 19.08 -13.55
CA ILE A 1 -25.81 18.29 -12.42
C ILE A 1 -24.91 17.22 -13.03
N SER A 2 -23.59 17.46 -13.10
CA SER A 2 -22.63 16.44 -13.54
C SER A 2 -21.91 15.95 -12.28
N THR A 3 -22.54 15.06 -11.54
CA THR A 3 -22.05 14.51 -10.26
C THR A 3 -21.54 13.09 -10.43
N GLN A 4 -21.10 12.71 -11.62
CA GLN A 4 -20.49 11.40 -11.81
C GLN A 4 -19.04 11.45 -11.34
N PRO A 5 -18.65 10.66 -10.33
CA PRO A 5 -17.29 10.69 -9.82
C PRO A 5 -16.34 10.20 -10.92
N VAL A 6 -15.32 11.00 -11.20
CA VAL A 6 -14.18 10.60 -12.05
C VAL A 6 -13.64 9.26 -11.55
N GLN A 7 -13.33 8.32 -12.46
CA GLN A 7 -12.82 6.99 -12.14
C GLN A 7 -11.67 7.10 -11.13
N GLN A 8 -11.89 6.60 -9.92
CA GLN A 8 -10.88 6.53 -8.88
C GLN A 8 -10.06 5.28 -9.12
N TYR A 9 -8.79 5.42 -9.49
CA TYR A 9 -7.87 4.28 -9.61
C TYR A 9 -7.23 3.90 -8.27
N TYR A 10 -7.41 4.73 -7.23
CA TYR A 10 -6.83 4.54 -5.91
C TYR A 10 -7.92 4.59 -4.85
N TRP A 11 -8.10 3.47 -4.14
CA TRP A 11 -8.92 3.41 -2.93
C TRP A 11 -8.02 3.29 -1.72
N HIS A 12 -7.95 4.36 -0.93
CA HIS A 12 -7.25 4.32 0.35
C HIS A 12 -7.95 3.32 1.28
N ARG A 13 -7.21 2.34 1.79
CA ARG A 13 -7.67 1.39 2.80
C ARG A 13 -6.67 1.40 3.95
N PRO A 14 -7.12 1.58 5.21
CA PRO A 14 -6.23 1.45 6.36
C PRO A 14 -5.57 0.07 6.38
N LEU A 15 -4.30 0.03 6.77
CA LEU A 15 -3.54 -1.23 6.86
C LEU A 15 -4.25 -2.27 7.74
N SER A 16 -4.86 -1.82 8.84
CA SER A 16 -5.64 -2.66 9.75
C SER A 16 -6.79 -3.36 9.03
N VAL A 17 -7.48 -2.70 8.10
CA VAL A 17 -8.58 -3.31 7.33
C VAL A 17 -8.05 -4.40 6.40
N LEU A 18 -6.93 -4.13 5.71
CA LEU A 18 -6.30 -5.09 4.81
C LEU A 18 -5.78 -6.33 5.56
N LEU A 19 -5.02 -6.12 6.63
CA LEU A 19 -4.39 -7.20 7.38
C LEU A 19 -5.38 -7.99 8.25
N ASN A 20 -6.34 -7.32 8.91
CA ASN A 20 -7.34 -8.03 9.72
C ASN A 20 -8.24 -8.93 8.87
N SER A 21 -8.50 -8.57 7.61
CA SER A 21 -9.22 -9.45 6.69
C SER A 21 -8.47 -10.77 6.48
N ALA A 22 -7.15 -10.74 6.34
CA ALA A 22 -6.34 -11.95 6.25
C ALA A 22 -6.29 -12.73 7.58
N PHE A 23 -6.08 -12.02 8.70
CA PHE A 23 -5.96 -12.65 10.03
C PHE A 23 -7.23 -13.36 10.46
N THR A 24 -8.40 -12.75 10.19
CA THR A 24 -9.70 -13.35 10.50
C THR A 24 -9.94 -14.65 9.71
N ASN A 25 -9.25 -14.83 8.58
CA ASN A 25 -9.30 -16.04 7.75
C ASN A 25 -8.17 -17.04 8.06
N GLY A 26 -7.52 -16.93 9.22
CA GLY A 26 -6.51 -17.90 9.65
C GLY A 26 -5.17 -17.79 8.93
N LEU A 27 -4.92 -16.69 8.24
CA LEU A 27 -3.59 -16.37 7.73
C LEU A 27 -2.78 -15.63 8.79
N VAL A 28 -1.47 -15.87 8.82
CA VAL A 28 -0.52 -15.14 9.64
C VAL A 28 0.47 -14.40 8.75
N LEU A 29 0.85 -13.18 9.18
CA LEU A 29 1.87 -12.40 8.51
C LEU A 29 3.25 -12.99 8.82
N ASP A 30 3.96 -13.35 7.77
CA ASP A 30 5.30 -13.93 7.84
C ASP A 30 6.39 -12.91 7.46
N ARG A 31 6.06 -11.94 6.60
CA ARG A 31 6.98 -10.88 6.19
C ARG A 31 6.25 -9.61 5.76
N LEU A 32 6.84 -8.46 6.06
CA LEU A 32 6.41 -7.14 5.63
C LEU A 32 7.62 -6.40 5.03
N GLU A 33 7.50 -5.82 3.84
CA GLU A 33 8.52 -4.97 3.23
C GLU A 33 7.87 -3.69 2.68
N GLU A 34 8.54 -2.55 2.93
CA GLU A 34 8.15 -1.21 2.46
C GLU A 34 9.29 -0.62 1.62
N PRO A 35 9.51 -1.14 0.39
CA PRO A 35 10.67 -0.74 -0.39
C PRO A 35 10.53 0.70 -0.89
N PRO A 36 11.64 1.47 -0.89
CA PRO A 36 11.64 2.77 -1.52
C PRO A 36 11.53 2.62 -3.04
N LEU A 37 10.83 3.55 -3.70
CA LEU A 37 11.00 3.71 -5.14
C LEU A 37 12.40 4.29 -5.38
N LYS A 38 13.24 3.55 -6.09
CA LYS A 38 14.52 4.08 -6.55
C LYS A 38 14.24 5.13 -7.62
N THR A 39 14.29 6.41 -7.26
CA THR A 39 14.16 7.49 -8.23
C THR A 39 15.53 7.74 -8.86
N GLU A 40 15.70 7.40 -10.14
CA GLU A 40 16.97 7.59 -10.88
C GLU A 40 17.28 9.05 -11.21
N SER A 41 16.34 9.96 -10.95
CA SER A 41 16.49 11.39 -11.24
C SER A 41 16.02 12.25 -10.07
N PRO A 42 16.72 13.38 -9.80
CA PRO A 42 16.30 14.31 -8.76
C PRO A 42 14.91 14.84 -9.07
N SER A 43 14.09 14.95 -8.02
CA SER A 43 12.75 15.54 -8.02
C SER A 43 12.66 16.77 -8.94
N LYS A 44 11.76 16.73 -9.93
CA LYS A 44 11.56 17.86 -10.85
C LYS A 44 10.57 18.90 -10.31
N ASN A 45 9.84 18.58 -9.24
CA ASN A 45 8.79 19.43 -8.66
C ASN A 45 8.41 18.98 -7.22
N ALA A 46 7.82 19.89 -6.44
CA ALA A 46 7.52 19.66 -5.02
C ALA A 46 6.58 18.46 -4.75
N PHE A 47 5.75 18.07 -5.72
CA PHE A 47 4.81 16.94 -5.61
C PHE A 47 5.38 15.59 -6.07
N ASP A 48 6.67 15.52 -6.36
CA ASP A 48 7.32 14.26 -6.69
C ASP A 48 7.33 13.31 -5.47
N TRP A 49 7.04 12.02 -5.69
CA TRP A 49 7.10 10.99 -4.65
C TRP A 49 8.46 10.89 -3.97
N SER A 50 9.54 11.28 -4.67
CA SER A 50 10.88 11.39 -4.09
C SER A 50 11.01 12.41 -2.95
N ASN A 51 10.03 13.31 -2.78
CA ASN A 51 10.01 14.30 -1.69
C ASN A 51 9.24 13.83 -0.44
N TYR A 52 8.56 12.69 -0.49
CA TYR A 52 7.76 12.18 0.62
C TYR A 52 8.40 10.90 1.18
N ASP A 53 8.60 10.87 2.50
CA ASP A 53 9.18 9.71 3.21
C ASP A 53 8.16 8.58 3.46
N MET A 54 7.00 8.66 2.81
CA MET A 54 5.96 7.64 2.91
C MET A 54 6.20 6.56 1.85
N PRO A 55 6.37 5.28 2.24
CA PRO A 55 6.59 4.22 1.29
C PRO A 55 5.37 4.09 0.37
N PRO A 56 5.56 4.21 -0.96
CA PRO A 56 4.46 4.13 -1.91
C PRO A 56 4.01 2.69 -2.16
N LEU A 57 4.79 1.72 -1.68
CA LEU A 57 4.58 0.29 -1.88
C LEU A 57 4.63 -0.45 -0.55
N LEU A 58 3.72 -1.40 -0.41
CA LEU A 58 3.65 -2.33 0.72
C LEU A 58 3.60 -3.75 0.18
N PHE A 59 4.56 -4.58 0.57
CA PHE A 59 4.58 -6.00 0.31
C PHE A 59 4.33 -6.76 1.61
N ALA A 60 3.30 -7.60 1.64
CA ALA A 60 2.99 -8.45 2.77
C ALA A 60 2.96 -9.92 2.31
N ARG A 61 3.72 -10.79 2.98
CA ARG A 61 3.66 -12.23 2.79
C ARG A 61 2.84 -12.86 3.91
N LEU A 62 1.76 -13.50 3.51
CA LEU A 62 0.88 -14.24 4.40
C LEU A 62 1.06 -15.74 4.16
N ARG A 63 0.87 -16.53 5.22
CA ARG A 63 0.84 -17.99 5.16
C ARG A 63 -0.31 -18.52 6.03
N PRO A 64 -0.84 -19.72 5.79
CA PRO A 64 -1.76 -20.34 6.73
C PRO A 64 -1.12 -20.43 8.13
N ALA A 65 -1.89 -20.12 9.17
CA ALA A 65 -1.60 -20.62 10.50
C ALA A 65 -1.55 -22.14 10.38
N HIS A 66 -0.46 -22.77 10.81
CA HIS A 66 -0.37 -24.24 10.79
C HIS A 66 -1.61 -24.81 11.50
N GLY A 67 -2.28 -25.78 10.87
CA GLY A 67 -3.23 -26.65 11.54
C GLY A 67 -2.50 -27.61 12.47
#